data_AF-A0A1H9H3A6-F1
#
_entry.id   AF-A0A1H9H3A6-F1
#
_cell.length_a   1.000
_cell.length_b   1.000
_cell.length_c   1.000
_cell.angle_alpha   90.00
_cell.angle_beta   90.00
_cell.angle_gamma   90.00
#
_symmetry.space_group_name_H-M   'P 1'
#
loop_
_entity.id
_entity.type
_entity.pdbx_description
1 polymer ?
#
loop_
_entity_poly.entity_id
_entity_poly.type
_entity_poly.pdbx_seq_one_letter_code
_entity_poly.pdbx_strand_id
1 'polypeptide(L)'
;MGEKFHVEPDELRGYSGLLERQAEHFLTIREHAIVKGGDTSGFTGLLSLLDPVVTGVAQLYGETLEAASKKMGQDAEALVKSARAYEKADEVGVCLIDVAGSRMEPPSWLERFLGVGE
;
A
#
# COMPACT_ATOMS: atom_id res chain seq x y z
N MET A 1 -25.71 -2.93 -18.85
CA MET A 1 -25.22 -1.61 -18.41
C MET A 1 -24.17 -1.86 -17.36
N GLY A 2 -22.89 -1.82 -17.71
CA GLY A 2 -21.83 -1.84 -16.70
C GLY A 2 -21.75 -0.45 -16.09
N GLU A 3 -21.86 -0.35 -14.77
CA GLU A 3 -21.48 0.88 -14.07
C GLU A 3 -20.08 1.27 -14.56
N LYS A 4 -19.99 2.42 -15.21
CA LYS A 4 -18.69 3.02 -15.52
C LYS A 4 -18.10 3.44 -14.18
N PHE A 5 -17.32 2.55 -13.56
CA PHE A 5 -16.48 2.89 -12.43
C PHE A 5 -15.53 4.00 -12.88
N HIS A 6 -15.85 5.24 -12.50
CA HIS A 6 -14.95 6.37 -12.64
C HIS A 6 -13.94 6.24 -11.50
N VAL A 7 -12.69 5.97 -11.85
CA VAL A 7 -11.59 5.87 -10.90
C VAL A 7 -10.68 7.05 -11.14
N GLU A 8 -10.53 7.91 -10.15
CA GLU A 8 -9.60 9.04 -10.20
C GLU A 8 -8.20 8.59 -9.71
N PRO A 9 -7.17 8.57 -10.58
CA PRO A 9 -5.83 8.10 -10.20
C PRO A 9 -5.20 8.90 -9.05
N ASP A 10 -5.55 10.18 -8.94
CA ASP A 10 -5.07 11.05 -7.86
C ASP A 10 -5.69 10.71 -6.51
N GLU A 11 -6.95 10.28 -6.47
CA GLU A 11 -7.55 9.77 -5.23
C GLU A 11 -6.86 8.49 -4.75
N LEU A 12 -6.52 7.58 -5.67
CA LEU A 12 -5.78 6.35 -5.34
C LEU A 12 -4.39 6.66 -4.73
N ARG A 13 -3.69 7.68 -5.25
CA ARG A 13 -2.44 8.18 -4.66
C ARG A 13 -2.65 8.85 -3.31
N GLY A 14 -3.75 9.57 -3.14
CA GLY A 14 -4.14 10.14 -1.85
C GLY A 14 -4.33 9.05 -0.79
N TYR A 15 -5.04 7.97 -1.14
CA TYR A 15 -5.25 6.83 -0.26
C TYR A 15 -3.95 6.07 0.03
N SER A 16 -3.04 5.90 -0.94
CA SER A 16 -1.74 5.28 -0.68
C SER A 16 -0.95 6.08 0.35
N GLY A 17 -0.91 7.41 0.23
CA GLY A 17 -0.23 8.29 1.20
C GLY A 17 -0.90 8.32 2.59
N LEU A 18 -2.19 7.98 2.69
CA LEU A 18 -2.84 7.76 3.99
C LEU A 18 -2.41 6.43 4.61
N LEU A 19 -2.34 5.36 3.81
CA LEU A 19 -1.91 4.04 4.28
C LEU A 19 -0.45 4.04 4.74
N GLU A 20 0.44 4.72 4.03
CA GLU A 20 1.85 4.88 4.42
C GLU A 20 1.99 5.58 5.77
N ARG A 21 1.29 6.70 5.98
CA ARG A 21 1.30 7.41 7.27
C ARG A 21 0.76 6.55 8.42
N GLN A 22 -0.29 5.79 8.18
CA GLN A 22 -0.85 4.90 9.20
C GLN A 22 0.09 3.74 9.54
N ALA A 23 0.84 3.23 8.55
CA ALA A 23 1.87 2.22 8.77
C ALA A 23 2.99 2.76 9.70
N GLU A 24 3.44 3.99 9.49
CA GLU A 24 4.43 4.65 10.37
C GLU A 24 3.93 4.81 11.81
N HIS A 25 2.63 5.09 11.99
CA HIS A 25 2.02 5.17 13.31
C HIS A 25 2.05 3.82 14.04
N PHE A 26 1.85 2.70 13.35
CA PHE A 26 1.95 1.37 13.97
C PHE A 26 3.36 1.07 14.47
N LEU A 27 4.40 1.46 13.71
CA LEU A 27 5.79 1.30 14.15
C LEU A 27 6.10 2.16 15.39
N THR A 28 5.57 3.38 15.43
CA THR A 28 5.74 4.27 16.59
C THR A 28 5.04 3.72 17.84
N ILE A 29 3.82 3.18 17.69
CA ILE A 29 3.08 2.55 18.80
C ILE A 29 3.81 1.30 19.29
N ARG A 30 4.36 0.49 18.37
CA ARG A 30 5.17 -0.69 18.70
C ARG A 30 6.38 -0.30 19.55
N GLU A 31 7.14 0.70 19.12
CA GLU A 31 8.33 1.15 19.85
C GLU A 31 7.95 1.59 21.27
N HIS A 32 6.85 2.36 21.40
CA HIS A 32 6.35 2.78 22.70
C HIS A 32 5.91 1.59 23.57
N ALA A 33 5.18 0.62 22.99
CA ALA A 33 4.67 -0.53 23.72
C ALA A 33 5.78 -1.49 24.19
N ILE A 34 6.83 -1.67 23.39
CA ILE A 34 8.00 -2.47 23.77
C ILE A 34 8.77 -1.76 24.88
N VAL A 35 9.05 -0.46 24.72
CA VAL A 35 9.86 0.31 25.68
C VAL A 35 9.13 0.52 27.02
N LYS A 36 7.82 0.74 27.01
CA LYS A 36 7.03 1.02 28.23
C LYS A 36 6.30 -0.19 28.80
N GLY A 37 5.80 -1.08 27.95
CA GLY A 37 5.01 -2.24 28.35
C GLY A 37 5.85 -3.50 28.59
N GLY A 38 7.03 -3.58 27.97
CA GLY A 38 8.00 -4.65 28.19
C GLY A 38 9.05 -4.34 29.27
N ASP A 39 8.99 -3.18 29.93
CA ASP A 39 9.93 -2.84 31.01
C ASP A 39 9.55 -3.57 32.30
N THR A 40 10.16 -4.74 32.48
CA THR A 40 10.00 -5.59 33.66
C THR A 40 11.10 -5.36 34.69
N SER A 41 11.94 -4.33 34.53
CA SER A 41 13.06 -4.04 35.44
C SER A 41 12.65 -3.80 36.90
N GLY A 42 11.38 -3.43 37.13
CA GLY A 42 10.79 -3.28 38.47
C GLY A 42 10.22 -4.56 39.09
N PHE A 43 10.22 -5.69 38.37
CA PHE A 43 9.66 -6.94 38.87
C PHE A 43 10.61 -7.58 39.89
N THR A 44 10.17 -7.66 41.14
CA THR A 44 10.94 -8.25 42.24
C THR A 44 10.13 -9.34 42.96
N GLY A 45 10.81 -10.32 43.56
CA GLY A 45 10.17 -11.40 44.31
C GLY A 45 9.24 -12.26 43.45
N LEU A 46 8.00 -12.48 43.88
CA LEU A 46 6.99 -13.27 43.15
C LEU A 46 6.65 -12.69 41.76
N LEU A 47 6.82 -11.38 41.56
CA LEU A 47 6.50 -10.73 40.29
C LEU A 47 7.52 -11.04 39.19
N SER A 48 8.78 -11.39 39.52
CA SER A 48 9.76 -11.78 38.50
C SER A 48 9.39 -13.07 37.76
N LEU A 49 8.52 -13.90 38.35
CA LEU A 49 7.98 -15.09 37.68
C LEU A 49 7.05 -14.74 36.50
N LEU A 50 6.50 -13.52 36.46
CA LEU A 50 5.63 -13.03 35.39
C LEU A 50 6.41 -12.41 34.22
N ASP A 51 7.69 -12.09 34.42
CA ASP A 51 8.57 -11.45 33.44
C ASP A 51 8.53 -12.13 32.05
N PRO A 52 8.72 -13.46 31.92
CA PRO A 52 8.67 -14.12 30.61
C PRO A 52 7.30 -14.01 29.93
N VAL A 53 6.20 -13.95 30.70
CA VAL A 53 4.85 -13.81 30.14
C VAL A 53 4.64 -12.41 29.60
N VAL A 54 5.03 -11.37 30.36
CA VAL A 54 4.92 -9.97 29.94
C VAL A 54 5.79 -9.69 28.72
N THR A 55 7.03 -10.20 28.72
CA THR A 55 7.94 -10.12 27.59
C THR A 55 7.34 -10.80 26.34
N GLY A 56 6.74 -11.99 26.50
CA GLY A 56 6.09 -12.70 25.40
C GLY A 56 4.90 -11.94 24.80
N VAL A 57 4.04 -11.34 25.65
CA VAL A 57 2.91 -10.51 25.17
C VAL A 57 3.40 -9.25 24.46
N ALA A 58 4.44 -8.59 24.97
CA ALA A 58 5.03 -7.42 24.33
C ALA A 58 5.61 -7.76 22.94
N GLN A 59 6.27 -8.92 22.81
CA GLN A 59 6.78 -9.41 21.53
C GLN A 59 5.65 -9.72 20.54
N LEU A 60 4.63 -10.47 20.95
CA LEU A 60 3.46 -10.79 20.10
C LEU A 60 2.75 -9.52 19.60
N TYR A 61 2.60 -8.53 20.48
CA TYR A 61 2.03 -7.24 20.13
C TYR A 61 2.91 -6.51 19.09
N GLY A 62 4.23 -6.51 19.30
CA GLY A 62 5.19 -5.91 18.38
C GLY A 62 5.20 -6.58 17.00
N GLU A 63 5.19 -7.91 16.95
CA GLU A 63 5.11 -8.69 15.70
C GLU A 63 3.80 -8.42 14.95
N THR A 64 2.69 -8.32 15.66
CA THR A 64 1.38 -8.02 15.06
C THR A 64 1.36 -6.63 14.42
N LEU A 65 1.89 -5.62 15.11
CA LEU A 65 1.98 -4.26 14.58
C LEU A 65 2.93 -4.17 13.36
N GLU A 66 4.03 -4.91 13.38
CA GLU A 66 4.96 -4.99 12.25
C GLU A 66 4.30 -5.65 11.03
N ALA A 67 3.57 -6.75 11.24
CA ALA A 67 2.79 -7.40 10.19
C ALA A 67 1.70 -6.49 9.61
N ALA A 68 1.00 -5.73 10.46
CA ALA A 68 -0.01 -4.76 10.04
C ALA A 68 0.62 -3.62 9.20
N SER A 69 1.74 -3.05 9.66
CA SER A 69 2.49 -2.03 8.93
C SER A 69 2.93 -2.53 7.55
N LYS A 70 3.47 -3.76 7.47
CA LYS A 70 3.89 -4.36 6.21
C LYS A 70 2.72 -4.51 5.23
N LYS A 71 1.57 -4.97 5.71
CA LYS A 71 0.39 -5.16 4.88
C LYS A 71 -0.15 -3.83 4.35
N MET A 72 -0.18 -2.78 5.17
CA MET A 72 -0.57 -1.44 4.71
C MET A 72 0.37 -0.89 3.65
N GLY A 73 1.68 -1.13 3.78
CA GLY A 73 2.65 -0.77 2.74
C GLY A 73 2.38 -1.49 1.41
N GLN A 74 2.06 -2.79 1.46
CA GLN A 74 1.69 -3.55 0.26
C GLN A 74 0.40 -3.02 -0.40
N ASP A 75 -0.61 -2.68 0.41
CA ASP A 75 -1.86 -2.12 -0.10
C ASP A 75 -1.63 -0.73 -0.73
N ALA A 76 -0.76 0.09 -0.13
CA ALA A 76 -0.35 1.38 -0.69
C ALA A 76 0.35 1.23 -2.05
N GLU A 77 1.30 0.30 -2.18
CA GLU A 77 1.97 -0.01 -3.45
C GLU A 77 0.97 -0.48 -4.52
N ALA A 78 0.00 -1.31 -4.13
CA ALA A 78 -1.04 -1.80 -5.03
C ALA A 78 -1.93 -0.66 -5.56
N LEU A 79 -2.28 0.33 -4.72
CA LEU A 79 -3.02 1.52 -5.14
C LEU A 79 -2.22 2.36 -6.14
N VAL A 80 -0.93 2.60 -5.88
CA VAL A 80 -0.04 3.33 -6.81
C VAL A 80 0.07 2.61 -8.15
N LYS A 81 0.22 1.28 -8.13
CA LYS A 81 0.26 0.47 -9.35
C LYS A 81 -1.05 0.54 -10.13
N SER A 82 -2.18 0.54 -9.43
CA SER A 82 -3.50 0.64 -10.03
C SER A 82 -3.71 2.02 -10.68
N ALA A 83 -3.32 3.10 -10.00
CA ALA A 83 -3.35 4.46 -10.56
C ALA A 83 -2.58 4.54 -11.88
N ARG A 84 -1.35 4.01 -11.92
CA ARG A 84 -0.54 3.95 -13.16
C ARG A 84 -1.20 3.14 -14.27
N ALA A 85 -1.89 2.05 -13.92
CA ALA A 85 -2.60 1.23 -14.90
C ALA A 85 -3.78 1.98 -15.52
N TYR A 86 -4.53 2.75 -14.72
CA TYR A 86 -5.62 3.58 -15.21
C TYR A 86 -5.13 4.71 -16.11
N GLU A 87 -4.08 5.44 -15.70
CA GLU A 87 -3.48 6.50 -16.53
C GLU A 87 -3.01 5.96 -17.89
N LYS A 88 -2.32 4.81 -17.88
CA LYS A 88 -1.88 4.17 -19.12
C LYS A 88 -3.05 3.74 -20.02
N ALA A 89 -4.14 3.27 -19.43
CA ALA A 89 -5.33 2.90 -20.18
C ALA A 89 -6.00 4.14 -20.81
N ASP A 90 -6.02 5.26 -20.08
CA ASP A 90 -6.57 6.53 -20.57
C ASP A 90 -5.72 7.11 -21.71
N GLU A 91 -4.39 7.11 -21.57
CA GLU A 91 -3.45 7.52 -22.63
C GLU A 91 -3.66 6.72 -23.93
N VAL A 92 -3.83 5.40 -23.82
CA VAL A 92 -4.13 4.54 -24.98
C VAL A 92 -5.51 4.87 -25.55
N GLY A 93 -6.51 5.11 -24.70
CA GLY A 93 -7.85 5.49 -25.12
C GLY A 93 -7.88 6.81 -25.90
N VAL A 94 -7.22 7.85 -25.39
CA VAL A 94 -7.07 9.16 -26.05
C VAL A 94 -6.35 8.99 -27.39
N CYS A 95 -5.23 8.26 -27.41
CA CYS A 95 -4.47 8.05 -28.65
C CYS A 95 -5.28 7.31 -29.73
N LEU A 96 -6.10 6.32 -29.33
CA LEU A 96 -6.99 5.62 -30.26
C LEU A 96 -8.08 6.53 -30.84
N ILE A 97 -8.65 7.41 -30.02
CA ILE A 97 -9.65 8.39 -30.46
C ILE A 97 -9.02 9.37 -31.44
N ASP A 98 -7.81 9.87 -31.16
CA ASP A 98 -7.09 10.78 -32.04
C ASP A 98 -6.73 10.12 -33.38
N VAL A 99 -6.24 8.87 -33.37
CA VAL A 99 -5.96 8.10 -34.59
C VAL A 99 -7.23 7.91 -35.43
N ALA A 100 -8.35 7.55 -34.79
CA ALA A 100 -9.63 7.34 -35.47
C ALA A 100 -10.24 8.63 -36.03
N GLY A 101 -10.11 9.75 -35.31
CA GLY A 101 -10.66 11.05 -35.70
C GLY A 101 -9.80 11.81 -36.72
N SER A 102 -8.48 11.61 -36.70
CA SER A 102 -7.53 12.44 -37.45
C SER A 102 -6.97 11.79 -38.72
N ARG A 103 -7.26 10.50 -38.98
CA ARG A 103 -6.55 9.72 -40.02
C ARG A 103 -5.02 9.75 -39.84
N MET A 104 -4.57 9.86 -38.58
CA MET A 104 -3.16 9.90 -38.24
C MET A 104 -2.64 8.47 -38.08
N GLU A 105 -1.44 8.17 -38.59
CA GLU A 105 -0.88 6.83 -38.42
C GLU A 105 -0.59 6.55 -36.94
N PRO A 106 -0.94 5.36 -36.42
CA PRO A 106 -0.73 5.02 -35.03
C PRO A 106 0.76 5.01 -34.70
N PRO A 107 1.18 5.55 -33.54
CA PRO A 107 2.58 5.53 -33.15
C PRO A 107 3.03 4.08 -32.86
N SER A 108 4.30 3.76 -33.18
CA SER A 108 4.86 2.40 -33.15
C SER A 108 4.77 1.69 -31.77
N TRP A 109 4.70 2.44 -30.68
CA TRP A 109 4.50 1.87 -29.34
C TRP A 109 3.07 1.35 -29.14
N LEU A 110 2.08 1.96 -29.81
CA LEU A 110 0.66 1.59 -29.73
C LEU A 110 0.39 0.33 -30.56
N GLU A 111 1.05 0.19 -31.72
CA GLU A 111 1.00 -1.04 -32.53
C GLU A 111 1.58 -2.24 -31.77
N ARG A 112 2.71 -2.05 -31.07
CA ARG A 112 3.27 -3.06 -30.16
C ARG A 112 2.34 -3.38 -28.99
N PHE A 113 1.56 -2.41 -28.51
CA PHE A 113 0.63 -2.60 -27.39
C PHE A 113 -0.62 -3.37 -27.81
N LEU A 114 -1.13 -3.11 -29.03
CA LEU A 114 -2.31 -3.77 -29.60
C LEU A 114 -1.98 -5.13 -30.25
N GLY A 115 -0.70 -5.43 -30.46
CA GLY A 115 -0.26 -6.67 -31.12
C GLY A 115 -0.59 -6.70 -32.62
N VAL A 116 -0.57 -5.54 -33.28
CA VAL A 116 -0.99 -5.38 -34.70
C VAL A 116 0.20 -5.31 -35.68
N GLY A 117 1.44 -5.35 -35.20
CA GLY A 117 2.64 -5.51 -36.05
C GLY A 117 3.32 -6.86 -35.84
N GLU A 118 3.82 -7.46 -36.94
CA GLU A 118 4.59 -8.73 -36.99
C GLU A 118 5.55 -8.99 -35.81
#